data_AF-X1SLD9-F1
#
_entry.id   AF-X1SLD9-F1
#
_cell.length_a   1.000
_cell.length_b   1.000
_cell.length_c   1.000
_cell.angle_alpha   90.00
_cell.angle_beta   90.00
_cell.angle_gamma   90.00
#
_symmetry.space_group_name_H-M   'P 1'
#
loop_
_entity.id
_entity.type
_entity.pdbx_description
1 polymer ?
#
loop_
_entity_poly.entity_id
_entity_poly.type
_entity_poly.pdbx_seq_one_letter_code
_entity_poly.pdbx_strand_id
1 'polypeptide(L)'
;MELTEAILAILVIVALEAILSVDNAMVLAVMVRPLPEHLRQRALLYGLIGAYVLRGLALLFATLIIQIWWIQLLGGLYLIYLAFNHFRKLPSHQDPHHTAAAIQPQQRHFGGSW
;
A
#
# COMPACT_ATOMS: atom_id res chain seq x y z
N MET A 1 32.35 4.69 -26.07
CA MET A 1 31.53 3.53 -25.64
C MET A 1 31.34 3.57 -24.12
N GLU A 2 32.39 3.77 -23.31
CA GLU A 2 32.30 3.95 -21.84
C GLU A 2 31.29 5.00 -21.35
N LEU A 3 31.22 6.19 -21.97
CA LEU A 3 30.32 7.26 -21.53
C LEU A 3 28.85 6.93 -21.77
N THR A 4 28.54 6.25 -22.88
CA THR A 4 27.17 5.85 -23.22
C THR A 4 26.65 4.81 -22.22
N GLU A 5 27.49 3.83 -21.86
CA GLU A 5 27.16 2.82 -20.84
C GLU A 5 26.95 3.45 -19.46
N ALA A 6 27.81 4.41 -19.06
CA ALA A 6 27.65 5.12 -17.80
C ALA A 6 26.34 5.94 -17.75
N ILE A 7 26.03 6.66 -18.84
CA ILE A 7 24.77 7.42 -18.94
C ILE A 7 23.56 6.49 -18.90
N LEU A 8 23.62 5.34 -19.59
CA LEU A 8 22.56 4.33 -19.55
C LEU A 8 22.40 3.72 -18.15
N ALA A 9 23.50 3.38 -17.47
CA ALA A 9 23.46 2.86 -16.11
C ALA A 9 22.83 3.87 -15.13
N ILE A 10 23.23 5.14 -15.21
CA ILE A 10 22.64 6.22 -14.41
C ILE A 10 21.15 6.35 -14.71
N LEU A 11 20.75 6.34 -15.99
CA LEU A 11 19.34 6.39 -16.38
C LEU A 11 18.54 5.23 -15.80
N VAL A 12 19.08 4.00 -15.86
CA VAL A 12 18.43 2.81 -15.29
C VAL A 12 18.30 2.94 -13.78
N ILE A 13 19.35 3.38 -13.08
CA ILE A 13 19.32 3.59 -11.63
C ILE A 13 18.26 4.63 -11.25
N VAL A 14 18.26 5.79 -11.94
CA VAL A 14 17.26 6.84 -11.70
C VAL A 14 15.84 6.35 -11.99
N ALA A 15 15.64 5.58 -13.06
CA ALA A 15 14.34 5.01 -13.39
C ALA A 15 13.87 4.01 -12.32
N LEU A 16 14.75 3.10 -11.88
CA LEU A 16 14.45 2.13 -10.83
C LEU A 16 14.15 2.81 -9.49
N GLU A 17 14.94 3.80 -9.10
CA GLU A 17 14.70 4.57 -7.87
C GLU A 17 13.42 5.39 -7.92
N ALA A 18 13.09 5.96 -9.09
CA ALA A 18 11.85 6.69 -9.30
C ALA A 18 10.65 5.77 -9.14
N ILE A 19 10.63 4.62 -9.84
CA ILE A 19 9.54 3.64 -9.76
C ILE A 19 9.36 3.15 -8.32
N LEU A 20 10.45 2.76 -7.66
CA LEU A 20 10.42 2.28 -6.27
C LEU A 20 9.97 3.37 -5.28
N SER A 21 10.24 4.64 -5.59
CA SER A 21 9.81 5.77 -4.75
C SER A 21 8.32 6.09 -4.89
N VAL A 22 7.72 5.82 -6.05
CA VAL A 22 6.30 6.12 -6.34
C VAL A 22 5.38 5.28 -5.46
N ASP A 23 5.66 3.99 -5.30
CA ASP A 23 4.84 3.11 -4.45
C ASP A 23 4.80 3.59 -3.00
N ASN A 24 5.97 3.97 -2.46
CA ASN A 24 6.09 4.46 -1.09
C ASN A 24 5.36 5.80 -0.88
N ALA A 25 5.46 6.72 -1.85
CA ALA A 25 4.73 7.99 -1.82
C ALA A 25 3.21 7.81 -2.00
N MET A 26 2.78 6.84 -2.84
CA MET A 26 1.38 6.53 -3.08
C MET A 26 0.70 6.02 -1.80
N VAL A 27 1.33 5.09 -1.08
CA VAL A 27 0.80 4.57 0.18
C VAL A 27 0.67 5.68 1.23
N LEU A 28 1.71 6.52 1.39
CA LEU A 28 1.66 7.66 2.29
C LEU A 28 0.52 8.63 1.91
N ALA A 29 0.38 8.95 0.62
CA ALA A 29 -0.69 9.81 0.13
C ALA A 29 -2.08 9.24 0.42
N VAL A 30 -2.28 7.94 0.19
CA VAL A 30 -3.57 7.26 0.48
C VAL A 30 -3.88 7.29 1.97
N MET A 31 -2.88 7.06 2.83
CA MET A 31 -3.06 7.04 4.28
C MET A 31 -3.37 8.43 4.87
N VAL A 32 -2.89 9.50 4.22
CA VAL A 32 -3.05 10.88 4.70
C VAL A 32 -4.30 11.59 4.13
N ARG A 33 -4.94 11.04 3.09
CA ARG A 33 -6.21 11.55 2.52
C ARG A 33 -7.33 11.80 3.55
N PRO A 34 -7.59 10.93 4.55
CA PRO A 34 -8.72 11.12 5.47
C PRO A 34 -8.46 12.12 6.61
N LEU A 35 -7.34 12.85 6.64
CA LEU A 35 -6.95 13.68 7.79
C LEU A 35 -7.35 15.16 7.64
N PRO A 36 -7.90 15.80 8.70
CA PRO A 36 -8.27 17.22 8.69
C PRO A 36 -7.09 18.14 8.34
N GLU A 37 -7.35 19.24 7.61
CA GLU A 37 -6.35 20.17 7.06
C GLU A 37 -5.23 20.56 8.04
N HIS A 38 -5.55 20.74 9.32
CA HIS A 38 -4.60 21.19 10.34
C HIS A 38 -3.59 20.12 10.79
N LEU A 39 -3.92 18.82 10.66
CA LEU A 39 -3.00 17.71 11.00
C LEU A 39 -2.32 17.12 9.78
N ARG A 40 -2.85 17.38 8.58
CA ARG A 40 -2.36 16.81 7.32
C ARG A 40 -0.87 17.09 7.10
N GLN A 41 -0.42 18.31 7.32
CA GLN A 41 1.00 18.66 7.16
C GLN A 41 1.91 17.94 8.15
N ARG A 42 1.50 17.80 9.42
CA ARG A 42 2.29 17.08 10.43
C ARG A 42 2.34 15.59 10.11
N ALA A 43 1.20 15.00 9.73
CA ALA A 43 1.13 13.61 9.32
C ALA A 43 1.99 13.32 8.08
N LEU A 44 1.98 14.21 7.08
CA LEU A 44 2.89 14.11 5.92
C LEU A 44 4.35 14.19 6.35
N LEU A 45 4.71 15.09 7.25
CA LEU A 45 6.10 15.31 7.65
C LEU A 45 6.65 14.15 8.49
N TYR A 46 5.87 13.65 9.46
CA TYR A 46 6.21 12.44 10.21
C TYR A 46 6.24 11.20 9.32
N GLY A 47 5.30 11.09 8.38
CA GLY A 47 5.28 10.02 7.39
C GLY A 47 6.46 10.07 6.43
N LEU A 48 6.91 11.24 6.01
CA LEU A 48 8.09 11.42 5.14
C LEU A 48 9.38 11.01 5.87
N ILE A 49 9.57 11.47 7.11
CA ILE A 49 10.73 11.10 7.93
C ILE A 49 10.73 9.59 8.17
N GLY A 50 9.59 9.03 8.58
CA GLY A 50 9.43 7.59 8.77
C GLY A 50 9.68 6.79 7.49
N ALA A 51 9.17 7.25 6.35
CA ALA A 51 9.38 6.62 5.05
C ALA A 51 10.86 6.61 4.65
N TYR A 52 11.60 7.68 4.94
CA TYR A 52 13.04 7.76 4.65
C TYR A 52 13.86 6.80 5.53
N VAL A 53 13.54 6.75 6.83
CA VAL A 53 14.17 5.83 7.78
C VAL A 53 13.86 4.37 7.42
N LEU A 54 12.59 4.05 7.18
CA LEU A 54 12.16 2.71 6.79
C LEU A 54 12.76 2.30 5.45
N ARG A 55 12.90 3.23 4.50
CA ARG A 55 13.60 2.98 3.23
C ARG A 55 15.08 2.66 3.47
N GLY A 56 15.78 3.44 4.30
CA GLY A 56 17.17 3.15 4.66
C GLY A 56 17.33 1.77 5.31
N LEU A 57 16.41 1.43 6.21
CA LEU A 57 16.40 0.13 6.88
C LEU A 57 16.08 -1.02 5.91
N ALA A 58 15.10 -0.83 5.02
CA ALA A 58 14.75 -1.80 3.99
C ALA A 58 15.92 -2.03 3.01
N LEU A 59 16.64 -0.97 2.61
CA LEU A 59 17.84 -1.11 1.78
C LEU A 59 18.94 -1.87 2.52
N LEU A 60 19.14 -1.61 3.81
CA LEU A 60 20.10 -2.35 4.63
C LEU A 60 19.75 -3.84 4.64
N PHE A 61 18.51 -4.21 4.94
CA PHE A 61 18.06 -5.60 4.87
C PHE A 61 18.17 -6.20 3.47
N ALA A 62 17.80 -5.45 2.42
CA ALA A 62 17.90 -5.91 1.05
C ALA A 62 19.34 -6.27 0.68
N THR A 63 20.32 -5.44 1.05
CA THR A 63 21.74 -5.74 0.79
C THR A 63 22.22 -6.98 1.52
N LEU A 64 21.76 -7.23 2.75
CA LEU A 64 22.06 -8.47 3.49
C LEU A 64 21.42 -9.70 2.82
N ILE A 65 20.16 -9.58 2.42
CA ILE A 65 19.39 -10.67 1.77
C ILE A 65 19.99 -11.02 0.40
N ILE A 66 20.43 -10.02 -0.37
CA ILE A 66 21.01 -10.19 -1.71
C ILE A 66 22.29 -11.02 -1.69
N GLN A 67 23.02 -11.07 -0.57
CA GLN A 67 24.21 -11.92 -0.47
C GLN A 67 23.88 -13.43 -0.53
N ILE A 68 22.63 -13.81 -0.30
CA ILE A 68 22.20 -15.21 -0.23
C ILE A 68 21.37 -15.56 -1.47
N TRP A 69 21.97 -16.27 -2.42
CA TRP A 69 21.38 -16.55 -3.73
C TRP A 69 20.04 -17.32 -3.68
N TRP A 70 19.87 -18.27 -2.74
CA TRP A 70 18.62 -19.04 -2.63
C TRP A 70 17.43 -18.20 -2.14
N ILE A 71 17.69 -17.15 -1.34
CA ILE A 71 16.64 -16.25 -0.85
C ILE A 71 16.10 -15.40 -2.00
N GLN A 72 16.99 -14.93 -2.89
CA GLN A 72 16.57 -14.20 -4.09
C GLN A 72 15.63 -15.03 -4.97
N LEU A 73 15.96 -16.32 -5.17
CA LEU A 73 15.13 -17.23 -5.96
C LEU A 73 13.75 -17.43 -5.31
N LEU A 74 13.72 -17.68 -3.99
CA LEU A 74 12.48 -17.89 -3.25
C LEU A 74 11.62 -16.62 -3.22
N GLY A 75 12.24 -15.45 -3.03
CA GLY A 75 11.57 -14.14 -3.05
C GLY A 75 10.99 -13.81 -4.43
N GLY A 76 11.74 -14.05 -5.51
CA GLY A 76 11.25 -13.86 -6.87
C GLY A 76 10.06 -14.77 -7.20
N LEU A 77 10.13 -16.04 -6.81
CA LEU A 77 9.02 -16.99 -6.99
C LEU A 77 7.79 -16.58 -6.19
N TYR A 78 7.97 -16.10 -4.96
CA TYR A 78 6.88 -15.59 -4.12
C TYR A 78 6.17 -14.38 -4.75
N LEU A 79 6.92 -13.45 -5.35
CA LEU A 79 6.34 -12.29 -6.05
C LEU A 79 5.50 -12.71 -7.27
N ILE A 80 6.00 -13.67 -8.05
CA ILE A 80 5.25 -14.23 -9.19
C ILE A 80 3.93 -14.85 -8.69
N TYR A 81 4.01 -15.67 -7.62
CA TYR A 81 2.83 -16.26 -7.00
C TYR A 81 1.82 -15.19 -6.54
N LEU A 82 2.30 -14.14 -5.86
CA LEU A 82 1.45 -13.06 -5.36
C LEU A 82 0.75 -12.32 -6.51
N ALA A 83 1.46 -12.03 -7.60
CA ALA A 83 0.89 -11.43 -8.79
C ALA A 83 -0.22 -12.32 -9.36
N PHE A 84 0.05 -13.61 -9.63
CA PHE A 84 -0.96 -14.53 -10.13
C PHE A 84 -2.17 -14.65 -9.20
N ASN A 85 -1.95 -14.71 -7.89
CA ASN A 85 -3.02 -14.78 -6.90
C ASN A 85 -3.87 -13.50 -6.87
N HIS A 86 -3.25 -12.32 -6.96
CA HIS A 86 -3.96 -11.05 -6.98
C HIS A 86 -4.81 -10.91 -8.25
N PHE A 87 -4.27 -11.25 -9.43
CA PHE A 87 -5.03 -11.23 -10.68
C PHE A 87 -6.16 -12.28 -10.74
N ARG A 88 -6.02 -13.42 -10.04
CA ARG A 88 -7.06 -14.46 -9.99
C ARG A 88 -8.14 -14.17 -8.95
N LYS A 89 -7.89 -13.32 -7.96
CA LYS A 89 -8.92 -12.82 -7.06
C LYS A 89 -9.71 -11.73 -7.79
N LEU A 90 -10.68 -12.16 -8.60
CA LEU A 90 -11.79 -11.30 -8.99
C LEU A 90 -12.39 -10.68 -7.71
N PRO A 91 -12.70 -9.37 -7.70
CA PRO A 91 -13.43 -8.77 -6.60
C PRO A 91 -14.83 -9.38 -6.62
N SER A 92 -15.04 -10.47 -5.89
CA SER A 92 -16.38 -10.82 -5.44
C SER A 92 -16.83 -9.62 -4.62
N HIS A 93 -17.75 -8.84 -5.20
CA HIS A 93 -18.51 -7.81 -4.49
C HIS A 93 -18.92 -8.40 -3.15
N GLN A 94 -18.24 -7.97 -2.10
CA GLN A 94 -18.74 -8.18 -0.76
C GLN A 94 -19.71 -7.03 -0.57
N ASP A 95 -20.94 -7.25 -1.04
CA ASP A 95 -22.08 -6.40 -0.76
C ASP A 95 -22.12 -6.17 0.75
N PRO A 96 -21.98 -4.93 1.24
CA PRO A 96 -22.28 -4.63 2.63
C PRO A 96 -23.80 -4.73 2.77
N HIS A 97 -24.26 -5.94 3.09
CA HIS A 97 -25.60 -6.24 3.57
C HIS A 97 -25.84 -5.61 4.95
N HIS A 98 -25.66 -4.30 5.14
CA HIS A 98 -26.09 -3.64 6.37
C HIS A 98 -26.53 -2.20 6.11
N THR A 99 -27.80 -1.94 6.42
CA THR A 99 -28.45 -0.64 6.70
C THR A 99 -29.37 -0.07 5.60
N ALA A 100 -30.51 -0.72 5.30
CA ALA A 100 -31.72 -0.03 4.79
C ALA A 100 -33.04 -0.87 4.80
N ALA A 101 -33.21 -1.86 5.68
CA ALA A 101 -34.45 -2.66 5.71
C ALA A 101 -34.97 -2.93 7.13
N ALA A 102 -35.18 -1.87 7.90
CA ALA A 102 -36.02 -1.92 9.10
C ALA A 102 -36.63 -0.55 9.39
N ILE A 103 -37.36 0.02 8.42
CA ILE A 103 -38.49 0.90 8.78
C ILE A 103 -39.62 -0.05 9.16
N GLN A 104 -39.59 -0.52 10.41
CA GLN A 104 -40.73 -1.16 11.03
C GLN A 104 -41.58 -0.01 11.60
N PRO A 105 -42.81 0.24 11.12
CA PRO A 105 -43.72 1.10 11.83
C PRO A 105 -44.18 0.30 13.04
N GLN A 106 -43.45 0.42 14.15
CA GLN A 106 -43.87 -0.14 15.44
C GLN A 106 -45.13 0.61 15.84
N GLN A 107 -46.28 0.04 15.44
CA GLN A 107 -47.60 0.38 15.94
C GLN A 107 -47.54 0.35 17.46
N ARG A 108 -47.42 1.53 18.06
CA ARG A 108 -47.77 1.74 19.47
C ARG A 108 -49.28 1.71 19.58
N HIS A 109 -49.84 0.51 19.46
CA HIS A 109 -51.19 0.23 19.92
C HIS A 109 -51.13 0.15 21.46
N PHE A 110 -51.07 1.31 22.11
CA PHE A 110 -51.32 1.42 23.54
C PHE A 110 -52.83 1.50 23.74
N GLY A 111 -53.45 0.33 23.87
CA GLY A 111 -54.78 0.12 24.43
C GLY A 111 -54.84 -1.34 24.84
N GLY A 112 -55.24 -1.72 26.04
CA GLY A 112 -55.62 -1.00 27.25
C GLY A 112 -55.65 -2.02 28.39
N SER A 113 -55.96 -1.54 29.59
CA SER A 113 -56.42 -2.27 30.77
C SER A 113 -56.76 -3.78 30.62
N TRP A 114 -56.28 -4.53 31.62
CA TRP A 114 -56.59 -5.91 32.05
C TRP A 114 -55.62 -7.00 31.57
#